data_AF-A0A1P8XBH1-F1
#
_entry.id   AF-A0A1P8XBH1-F1
#
_cell.length_a   1.000
_cell.length_b   1.000
_cell.length_c   1.000
_cell.angle_alpha   90.00
_cell.angle_beta   90.00
_cell.angle_gamma   90.00
#
_symmetry.space_group_name_H-M   'P 1'
#
loop_
_entity.id
_entity.type
_entity.pdbx_description
1 polymer ?
#
loop_
_entity_poly.entity_id
_entity_poly.type
_entity_poly.pdbx_seq_one_letter_code
_entity_poly.pdbx_strand_id
1 'polypeptide(L)'
;MGATQAGTYMPTLSSTVYSRIYTAHRNAMYDPIDVNELTQFYTESIDQLTADLNHIVHLIEVPYAISGSQKFKLRTDKVKRILSVDTKVINGLSGAETKFRDFLRNRSVDERQFTSILREESPELAQFLDHLQRTDALSFQLSPVGIMLARHEMESRSPETAAQVDVLFEDSDPLP
;
A
#
# COMPACT_ATOMS: atom_id res chain seq x y z
N MET A 1 32.79 6.82 29.09
CA MET A 1 32.73 6.04 27.85
C MET A 1 31.25 5.75 27.58
N GLY A 2 30.64 6.44 26.62
CA GLY A 2 29.23 6.26 26.28
C GLY A 2 29.08 5.09 25.32
N ALA A 3 28.27 4.09 25.68
CA ALA A 3 27.93 3.00 24.78
C ALA A 3 27.21 3.58 23.54
N THR A 4 27.84 3.50 22.38
CA THR A 4 27.17 3.73 21.09
C THR A 4 26.07 2.69 20.94
N GLN A 5 24.82 3.10 21.12
CA GLN A 5 23.67 2.21 20.97
C GLN A 5 23.61 1.67 19.53
N ALA A 6 23.37 0.37 19.36
CA ALA A 6 23.21 -0.28 18.07
C ALA A 6 21.97 0.21 17.29
N GLY A 7 21.05 0.88 17.96
CA GLY A 7 19.87 1.45 17.33
C GLY A 7 18.88 1.95 18.36
N THR A 8 17.76 2.46 17.87
CA THR A 8 16.65 2.92 18.69
C THR A 8 15.43 2.08 18.36
N TYR A 9 14.85 1.46 19.38
CA TYR A 9 13.54 0.84 19.27
C TYR A 9 12.50 1.96 19.25
N MET A 10 11.87 2.16 18.10
CA MET A 10 10.73 3.04 17.94
C MET A 10 9.48 2.15 17.89
N PRO A 11 8.77 1.95 19.02
CA PRO A 11 7.52 1.20 19.01
C PRO A 11 6.55 1.95 18.11
N THR A 12 6.42 1.48 16.88
CA THR A 12 5.49 2.11 15.97
C THR A 12 4.08 1.81 16.45
N LEU A 13 3.32 2.87 16.73
CA LEU A 13 1.97 2.80 17.26
C LEU A 13 1.10 1.82 16.44
N SER A 14 0.77 0.69 17.05
CA SER A 14 -0.39 -0.20 16.80
C SER A 14 -0.67 -0.76 15.40
N SER A 15 0.10 -0.44 14.37
CA SER A 15 -0.16 -0.90 12.99
C SER A 15 0.61 -2.19 12.70
N THR A 16 -0.08 -3.31 12.45
CA THR A 16 0.53 -4.57 11.97
C THR A 16 1.25 -4.36 10.63
N VAL A 17 2.18 -5.26 10.27
CA VAL A 17 2.88 -5.17 8.97
C VAL A 17 1.89 -5.26 7.82
N TYR A 18 0.87 -6.12 7.97
CA TYR A 18 -0.26 -6.24 7.07
C TYR A 18 -1.04 -4.94 6.92
N SER A 19 -1.35 -4.24 8.01
CA SER A 19 -2.08 -2.96 7.97
C SER A 19 -1.32 -1.88 7.21
N ARG A 20 0.02 -1.90 7.26
CA ARG A 20 0.88 -0.97 6.51
C ARG A 20 0.87 -1.25 5.03
N ILE A 21 1.04 -2.51 4.65
CA ILE A 21 1.00 -2.93 3.24
C ILE A 21 -0.38 -2.64 2.66
N TYR A 22 -1.43 -3.02 3.40
CA TYR A 22 -2.82 -2.75 3.04
C TYR A 22 -3.08 -1.25 2.85
N THR A 23 -2.56 -0.40 3.75
CA THR A 23 -2.76 1.05 3.67
C THR A 23 -1.92 1.71 2.57
N ALA A 24 -0.70 1.24 2.34
CA ALA A 24 0.16 1.73 1.26
C ALA A 24 -0.37 1.36 -0.12
N HIS A 25 -0.95 0.16 -0.27
CA HIS A 25 -1.35 -0.41 -1.55
C HIS A 25 -2.87 -0.62 -1.69
N ARG A 26 -3.68 0.30 -1.19
CA ARG A 26 -5.16 0.22 -1.33
C ARG A 26 -5.65 0.11 -2.76
N ASN A 27 -4.90 0.68 -3.71
CA ASN A 27 -5.25 0.62 -5.12
C ASN A 27 -5.14 -0.80 -5.73
N ALA A 28 -4.45 -1.71 -5.04
CA ALA A 28 -4.32 -3.10 -5.44
C ALA A 28 -5.40 -4.01 -4.83
N MET A 29 -6.17 -3.53 -3.85
CA MET A 29 -7.15 -4.33 -3.11
C MET A 29 -8.48 -4.52 -3.85
N TYR A 30 -8.61 -3.96 -5.05
CA TYR A 30 -9.77 -4.12 -5.90
C TYR A 30 -9.36 -4.27 -7.37
N ASP A 31 -10.18 -5.01 -8.11
CA ASP A 31 -9.99 -5.22 -9.54
C ASP A 31 -10.34 -3.96 -10.34
N PRO A 32 -9.68 -3.75 -11.51
CA PRO A 32 -10.09 -2.70 -12.44
C PRO A 32 -11.59 -2.78 -12.76
N ILE A 33 -12.25 -1.62 -12.76
CA ILE A 33 -13.71 -1.49 -12.89
C ILE A 33 -14.07 -1.29 -14.37
N ASP A 34 -15.20 -1.84 -14.81
CA ASP A 34 -15.77 -1.58 -16.13
C ASP A 34 -16.75 -0.40 -16.11
N VAL A 35 -16.82 0.36 -17.21
CA VAL A 35 -17.76 1.50 -17.36
C VAL A 35 -19.22 1.05 -17.19
N ASN A 36 -19.55 -0.17 -17.62
CA ASN A 36 -20.90 -0.72 -17.49
C ASN A 36 -21.29 -1.04 -16.03
N GLU A 37 -20.32 -1.20 -15.13
CA GLU A 37 -20.58 -1.44 -13.71
C GLU A 37 -20.88 -0.14 -12.98
N LEU A 38 -20.32 0.99 -13.44
CA LEU A 38 -20.65 2.31 -12.90
C LEU A 38 -22.10 2.69 -13.15
N THR A 39 -22.60 2.45 -14.36
CA THR A 39 -23.96 2.84 -14.75
C THR A 39 -25.04 2.10 -13.95
N GLN A 40 -24.73 0.91 -13.42
CA GLN A 40 -25.63 0.16 -12.54
C GLN A 40 -25.75 0.78 -11.14
N PHE A 41 -24.74 1.53 -10.68
CA PHE A 41 -24.71 2.10 -9.34
C PHE A 41 -25.37 3.48 -9.26
N TYR A 42 -25.43 4.20 -10.38
CA TYR A 42 -26.14 5.47 -10.49
C TYR A 42 -27.57 5.22 -10.94
N THR A 43 -28.49 5.09 -9.98
CA THR A 43 -29.92 4.88 -10.21
C THR A 43 -30.68 6.18 -10.51
N GLU A 44 -30.00 7.32 -10.52
CA GLU A 44 -30.56 8.66 -10.67
C GLU A 44 -30.57 9.13 -12.13
N SER A 45 -31.30 10.22 -12.40
CA SER A 45 -31.52 10.79 -13.74
C SER A 45 -30.23 10.91 -14.56
N ILE A 46 -30.31 10.72 -15.89
CA ILE A 46 -29.18 10.80 -16.83
C ILE A 46 -28.38 12.10 -16.67
N ASP A 47 -29.04 13.20 -16.29
CA ASP A 47 -28.40 14.50 -16.06
C ASP A 47 -27.52 14.50 -14.80
N GLN A 48 -27.96 13.83 -13.72
CA GLN A 48 -27.19 13.68 -12.48
C GLN A 48 -26.02 12.70 -12.68
N LEU A 49 -26.24 11.61 -13.43
CA LEU A 49 -25.19 10.70 -13.86
C LEU A 49 -24.08 11.45 -14.61
N THR A 50 -24.46 12.30 -15.56
CA THR A 50 -23.49 13.04 -16.38
C THR A 50 -22.71 14.06 -15.54
N ALA A 51 -23.38 14.73 -14.59
CA ALA A 51 -22.72 15.63 -13.65
C ALA A 51 -21.74 14.89 -12.73
N ASP A 52 -22.16 13.77 -12.14
CA ASP A 52 -21.34 12.97 -11.22
C ASP A 52 -20.14 12.32 -11.96
N LEU A 53 -20.35 11.82 -13.18
CA LEU A 53 -19.27 11.29 -14.02
C LEU A 53 -18.25 12.38 -14.37
N ASN A 54 -18.69 13.59 -14.73
CA ASN A 54 -17.76 14.70 -15.00
C ASN A 54 -16.89 15.04 -13.76
N HIS A 55 -17.44 14.91 -12.56
CA HIS A 55 -16.67 15.07 -11.32
C HIS A 55 -15.69 13.92 -11.06
N ILE A 56 -16.02 12.70 -11.47
CA ILE A 56 -15.24 11.49 -11.17
C ILE A 56 -14.19 11.17 -12.25
N VAL A 57 -14.38 11.61 -13.49
CA VAL A 57 -13.45 11.36 -14.62
C VAL A 57 -12.03 11.79 -14.28
N HIS A 58 -11.83 12.86 -13.50
CA HIS A 58 -10.51 13.31 -13.08
C HIS A 58 -9.85 12.46 -11.99
N LEU A 59 -10.63 11.60 -11.32
CA LEU A 59 -10.19 10.68 -10.27
C LEU A 59 -9.73 9.34 -10.83
N ILE A 60 -10.11 9.05 -12.07
CA ILE A 60 -9.89 7.78 -12.73
C ILE A 60 -8.65 7.88 -13.62
N GLU A 61 -7.78 6.88 -13.49
CA GLU A 61 -6.80 6.53 -14.49
C GLU A 61 -7.44 5.46 -15.38
N VAL A 62 -7.24 5.53 -16.69
CA VAL A 62 -7.60 4.44 -17.59
C VAL A 62 -6.30 3.71 -17.92
N PRO A 63 -5.82 2.79 -17.06
CA PRO A 63 -4.66 2.01 -17.39
C PRO A 63 -5.18 0.79 -18.17
N TYR A 64 -4.81 0.73 -19.45
CA TYR A 64 -4.91 -0.45 -20.31
C TYR A 64 -6.31 -0.85 -20.81
N ALA A 65 -6.47 -0.80 -22.13
CA ALA A 65 -7.46 -1.60 -22.84
C ALA A 65 -7.05 -3.08 -22.73
N ILE A 66 -7.54 -3.77 -21.71
CA ILE A 66 -7.37 -5.22 -21.60
C ILE A 66 -8.55 -5.86 -22.32
N SER A 67 -8.29 -6.42 -23.51
CA SER A 67 -9.26 -7.26 -24.23
C SER A 67 -10.56 -6.59 -24.69
N GLY A 68 -10.50 -5.32 -25.13
CA GLY A 68 -11.61 -4.65 -25.79
C GLY A 68 -12.66 -4.01 -24.86
N SER A 69 -12.56 -4.17 -23.54
CA SER A 69 -13.32 -3.36 -22.58
C SER A 69 -12.43 -2.30 -21.92
N GLN A 70 -12.96 -1.07 -21.81
CA GLN A 70 -12.27 0.00 -21.09
C GLN A 70 -12.41 -0.24 -19.60
N LYS A 71 -11.37 -0.81 -19.01
CA LYS A 71 -11.25 -0.94 -17.56
C LYS A 71 -10.47 0.23 -17.00
N PHE A 72 -10.83 0.63 -15.79
CA PHE A 72 -10.22 1.79 -15.17
C PHE A 72 -9.91 1.55 -13.68
N LYS A 73 -8.91 2.28 -13.17
CA LYS A 73 -8.52 2.28 -11.75
C LYS A 73 -8.46 3.70 -11.25
N LEU A 74 -8.48 3.89 -9.93
CA LEU A 74 -8.27 5.20 -9.36
C LEU A 74 -6.82 5.66 -9.62
N ARG A 75 -6.64 6.93 -9.98
CA ARG A 75 -5.30 7.53 -10.12
C ARG A 75 -4.55 7.45 -8.80
N THR A 76 -3.27 7.09 -8.87
CA THR A 76 -2.43 6.86 -7.68
C THR A 76 -2.36 8.08 -6.75
N ASP A 77 -2.44 9.30 -7.29
CA ASP A 77 -2.45 10.55 -6.52
C ASP A 77 -3.78 10.80 -5.77
N LYS A 78 -4.89 10.22 -6.23
CA LYS A 78 -6.23 10.37 -5.64
C LYS A 78 -6.59 9.27 -4.64
N VAL A 79 -5.86 8.15 -4.62
CA VAL A 79 -6.03 7.02 -3.68
C VAL A 79 -6.06 7.47 -2.24
N LYS A 80 -5.12 8.34 -1.84
CA LYS A 80 -5.01 8.82 -0.46
C LYS A 80 -6.23 9.64 -0.03
N ARG A 81 -6.95 10.27 -0.96
CA ARG A 81 -8.14 11.07 -0.69
C ARG A 81 -9.40 10.21 -0.68
N ILE A 82 -9.66 9.49 -1.77
CA ILE A 82 -10.91 8.72 -1.95
C ILE A 82 -10.97 7.51 -1.02
N LEU A 83 -9.88 6.75 -0.91
CA LEU A 83 -9.79 5.56 -0.07
C LEU A 83 -9.19 5.86 1.32
N SER A 84 -9.23 7.10 1.79
CA SER A 84 -8.72 7.47 3.13
C SER A 84 -9.48 6.78 4.27
N VAL A 85 -8.84 6.52 5.41
CA VAL A 85 -9.53 6.15 6.68
C VAL A 85 -9.85 7.39 7.52
N ASP A 86 -9.21 8.52 7.25
CA ASP A 86 -9.34 9.72 8.07
C ASP A 86 -10.74 10.34 7.89
N THR A 87 -11.50 10.40 8.99
CA THR A 87 -12.85 10.97 9.03
C THR A 87 -12.91 12.42 8.58
N LYS A 88 -11.85 13.21 8.77
CA LYS A 88 -11.80 14.60 8.26
C LYS A 88 -11.74 14.65 6.75
N VAL A 89 -10.97 13.74 6.14
CA VAL A 89 -10.87 13.63 4.69
C VAL A 89 -12.18 13.10 4.10
N ILE A 90 -12.81 12.14 4.78
CA ILE A 90 -14.11 11.55 4.38
C ILE A 90 -15.21 12.62 4.37
N ASN A 91 -15.30 13.43 5.41
CA ASN A 91 -16.33 14.47 5.53
C ASN A 91 -16.14 15.63 4.54
N GLY A 92 -14.97 15.74 3.90
CA GLY A 92 -14.68 16.73 2.87
C GLY A 92 -14.92 16.23 1.44
N LEU A 93 -15.38 15.00 1.25
CA LEU A 93 -15.70 14.45 -0.07
C LEU A 93 -17.01 15.02 -0.60
N SER A 94 -17.09 15.22 -1.91
CA SER A 94 -18.35 15.57 -2.55
C SER A 94 -19.35 14.39 -2.50
N GLY A 95 -20.63 14.65 -2.75
CA GLY A 95 -21.66 13.59 -2.79
C GLY A 95 -21.31 12.48 -3.79
N ALA A 96 -20.84 12.86 -4.98
CA ALA A 96 -20.37 11.93 -6.02
C ALA A 96 -19.11 11.15 -5.58
N GLU A 97 -18.14 11.82 -4.96
CA GLU A 97 -16.93 11.18 -4.42
C GLU A 97 -17.25 10.17 -3.32
N THR A 98 -18.27 10.45 -2.51
CA THR A 98 -18.72 9.57 -1.42
C THR A 98 -19.40 8.32 -1.99
N LYS A 99 -20.32 8.49 -2.94
CA LYS A 99 -20.95 7.37 -3.67
C LYS A 99 -19.89 6.47 -4.33
N PHE A 100 -18.89 7.08 -4.98
CA PHE A 100 -17.81 6.35 -5.64
C PHE A 100 -16.87 5.64 -4.66
N ARG A 101 -16.58 6.26 -3.51
CA ARG A 101 -15.84 5.63 -2.42
C ARG A 101 -16.56 4.40 -1.88
N ASP A 102 -17.87 4.48 -1.66
CA ASP A 102 -18.66 3.36 -1.13
C ASP A 102 -18.71 2.20 -2.13
N PHE A 103 -18.86 2.52 -3.41
CA PHE A 103 -18.73 1.54 -4.49
C PHE A 103 -17.36 0.82 -4.46
N LEU A 104 -16.27 1.58 -4.38
CA LEU A 104 -14.92 1.02 -4.29
C LEU A 104 -14.72 0.17 -3.03
N ARG A 105 -15.23 0.62 -1.89
CA ARG A 105 -15.12 -0.12 -0.62
C ARG A 105 -15.86 -1.45 -0.65
N ASN A 106 -17.05 -1.50 -1.26
CA ASN A 106 -17.82 -2.74 -1.36
C ASN A 106 -17.13 -3.80 -2.23
N ARG A 107 -16.29 -3.38 -3.19
CA ARG A 107 -15.50 -4.27 -4.05
C ARG A 107 -14.11 -4.57 -3.46
N SER A 108 -13.60 -3.70 -2.60
CA SER A 108 -12.26 -3.86 -2.04
C SER A 108 -12.24 -5.02 -1.04
N VAL A 109 -11.19 -5.82 -1.13
CA VAL A 109 -10.86 -6.82 -0.12
C VAL A 109 -10.57 -6.12 1.19
N ASP A 110 -11.18 -6.57 2.29
CA ASP A 110 -10.90 -6.02 3.62
C ASP A 110 -9.52 -6.50 4.14
N GLU A 111 -8.94 -5.78 5.10
CA GLU A 111 -7.60 -6.10 5.64
C GLU A 111 -7.49 -7.54 6.16
N ARG A 112 -8.57 -8.05 6.78
CA ARG A 112 -8.64 -9.43 7.27
C ARG A 112 -8.64 -10.43 6.11
N GLN A 113 -9.39 -10.14 5.05
CA GLN A 113 -9.45 -10.99 3.87
C GLN A 113 -8.13 -10.96 3.11
N PHE A 114 -7.48 -9.80 3.02
CA PHE A 114 -6.14 -9.66 2.45
C PHE A 114 -5.12 -10.55 3.18
N THR A 115 -5.16 -10.55 4.51
CA THR A 115 -4.27 -11.40 5.32
C THR A 115 -4.53 -12.88 5.08
N SER A 116 -5.80 -13.29 4.97
CA SER A 116 -6.16 -14.68 4.65
C SER A 116 -5.72 -15.08 3.24
N ILE A 117 -6.00 -14.26 2.23
CA ILE A 117 -5.59 -14.51 0.83
C ILE A 117 -4.08 -14.63 0.73
N LEU A 118 -3.33 -13.74 1.39
CA LEU A 118 -1.86 -13.80 1.36
C LEU A 118 -1.33 -15.10 1.98
N ARG A 119 -1.97 -15.60 3.04
CA ARG A 119 -1.61 -16.88 3.67
C ARG A 119 -1.95 -18.08 2.80
N GLU A 120 -3.00 -18.00 1.99
CA GLU A 120 -3.45 -19.07 1.10
C GLU A 120 -2.66 -19.11 -0.21
N GLU A 121 -2.48 -17.96 -0.87
CA GLU A 121 -1.84 -17.86 -2.19
C GLU A 121 -0.31 -17.76 -2.12
N SER A 122 0.24 -17.21 -1.03
CA SER A 122 1.68 -16.94 -0.89
C SER A 122 2.17 -17.22 0.53
N PRO A 123 2.15 -18.50 0.97
CA PRO A 123 2.44 -18.88 2.36
C PRO A 123 3.85 -18.51 2.82
N GLU A 124 4.85 -18.57 1.92
CA GLU A 124 6.24 -18.19 2.24
C GLU A 124 6.36 -16.69 2.58
N LEU A 125 5.68 -15.84 1.80
CA LEU A 125 5.63 -14.40 2.05
C LEU A 125 4.89 -14.11 3.37
N ALA A 126 3.78 -14.80 3.63
CA ALA A 126 3.05 -14.65 4.88
C ALA A 126 3.90 -15.04 6.10
N GLN A 127 4.66 -16.14 6.00
CA GLN A 127 5.59 -16.54 7.06
C GLN A 127 6.69 -15.51 7.30
N PHE A 128 7.22 -14.91 6.24
CA PHE A 128 8.21 -13.84 6.35
C PHE A 128 7.62 -12.59 7.04
N LEU A 129 6.41 -12.16 6.64
CA LEU A 129 5.74 -11.02 7.26
C LEU A 129 5.38 -11.29 8.73
N ASP A 130 4.92 -12.49 9.05
CA ASP A 130 4.67 -12.93 10.43
C ASP A 130 5.98 -12.94 11.25
N HIS A 131 7.11 -13.33 10.64
CA HIS A 131 8.42 -13.29 11.30
C HIS A 131 8.89 -11.85 11.55
N LEU A 132 8.75 -10.95 10.58
CA LEU A 132 9.06 -9.52 10.74
C LEU A 132 8.20 -8.88 11.84
N GLN A 133 6.92 -9.24 11.90
CA GLN A 133 6.03 -8.74 12.93
C GLN A 133 6.37 -9.30 14.32
N ARG A 134 6.75 -10.57 14.42
CA ARG A 134 7.13 -11.21 15.69
C ARG A 134 8.46 -10.69 16.24
N THR A 135 9.39 -10.32 15.36
CA THR A 135 10.72 -9.83 15.74
C THR A 135 10.75 -8.33 16.00
N ASP A 136 9.63 -7.62 15.77
CA ASP A 136 9.56 -6.16 15.78
C ASP A 136 10.68 -5.50 14.94
N ALA A 137 11.20 -6.19 13.92
CA ALA A 137 12.33 -5.72 13.14
C ALA A 137 12.05 -4.36 12.48
N LEU A 138 10.79 -4.12 12.10
CA LEU A 138 10.32 -2.86 11.50
C LEU A 138 10.12 -1.71 12.51
N SER A 139 10.21 -2.01 13.81
CA SER A 139 10.20 -1.04 14.91
C SER A 139 11.62 -0.72 15.38
N PHE A 140 12.66 -1.34 14.80
CA PHE A 140 14.04 -1.10 15.18
C PHE A 140 14.76 -0.28 14.11
N GLN A 141 15.15 0.95 14.45
CA GLN A 141 15.98 1.77 13.57
C GLN A 141 17.45 1.56 13.93
N LEU A 142 18.19 0.88 13.05
CA LEU A 142 19.62 0.64 13.23
C LEU A 142 20.39 1.96 13.19
N SER A 143 21.30 2.15 14.14
CA SER A 143 22.31 3.21 14.07
C SER A 143 23.44 2.78 13.11
N PRO A 144 24.33 3.68 12.67
CA PRO A 144 25.48 3.29 11.85
C PRO A 144 26.32 2.16 12.46
N VAL A 145 26.42 2.10 13.79
CA VAL A 145 27.09 1.02 14.52
C VAL A 145 26.28 -0.28 14.44
N GLY A 146 24.95 -0.22 14.53
CA GLY A 146 24.09 -1.38 14.30
C GLY A 146 24.15 -1.92 12.87
N ILE A 147 24.26 -1.03 11.88
CA ILE A 147 24.44 -1.43 10.48
C ILE A 147 25.76 -2.18 10.30
N MET A 148 26.87 -1.68 10.88
CA MET A 148 28.15 -2.39 10.85
C MET A 148 28.09 -3.77 11.54
N LEU A 149 27.42 -3.87 12.69
CA LEU A 149 27.26 -5.14 13.38
C LEU A 149 26.39 -6.14 12.58
N ALA A 150 25.30 -5.67 11.98
CA ALA A 150 24.46 -6.48 11.11
C ALA A 150 25.23 -6.97 9.88
N ARG A 151 26.02 -6.10 9.24
CA ARG A 151 26.91 -6.46 8.12
C ARG A 151 27.90 -7.55 8.51
N HIS A 152 28.57 -7.39 9.64
CA HIS A 152 29.52 -8.38 10.14
C HIS A 152 28.86 -9.73 10.46
N GLU A 153 27.63 -9.72 10.99
CA GLU A 153 26.87 -10.95 11.20
C GLU A 153 26.45 -11.61 9.87
N MET A 154 26.02 -10.81 8.90
CA MET A 154 25.60 -11.28 7.57
C MET A 154 26.76 -11.89 6.78
N GLU A 155 27.92 -11.23 6.76
CA GLU A 155 29.15 -11.76 6.17
C GLU A 155 29.57 -13.08 6.81
N SER A 156 29.40 -13.20 8.14
CA SER A 156 29.71 -14.44 8.86
C SER A 156 28.74 -15.59 8.56
N ARG A 157 27.50 -15.33 8.12
CA ARG A 157 26.48 -16.36 7.85
C ARG A 157 26.32 -16.69 6.38
N SER A 158 26.51 -15.74 5.47
CA SER A 158 26.36 -15.92 4.02
C SER A 158 27.03 -14.79 3.23
N PRO A 159 28.26 -14.99 2.71
CA PRO A 159 29.03 -13.95 2.01
C PRO A 159 28.34 -13.42 0.75
N GLU A 160 27.58 -14.26 0.04
CA GLU A 160 26.91 -13.88 -1.22
C GLU A 160 25.74 -12.91 -1.00
N THR A 161 25.11 -12.95 0.18
CA THR A 161 23.95 -12.11 0.51
C THR A 161 24.38 -10.73 1.01
N ALA A 162 25.57 -10.62 1.61
CA ALA A 162 26.17 -9.34 1.99
C ALA A 162 26.49 -8.47 0.76
N ALA A 163 27.04 -9.07 -0.29
CA ALA A 163 27.35 -8.37 -1.54
C ALA A 163 26.11 -7.78 -2.24
N GLN A 164 24.94 -8.43 -2.16
CA GLN A 164 23.69 -7.91 -2.74
C GLN A 164 23.13 -6.71 -1.97
N VAL A 165 23.40 -6.64 -0.66
CA VAL A 165 22.97 -5.52 0.18
C VAL A 165 23.87 -4.31 -0.06
N ASP A 166 25.18 -4.49 -0.26
CA ASP A 166 26.10 -3.40 -0.56
C ASP A 166 25.72 -2.65 -1.85
N VAL A 167 25.26 -3.36 -2.88
CA VAL A 167 24.77 -2.76 -4.14
C VAL A 167 23.56 -1.84 -3.91
N LEU A 168 22.67 -2.16 -2.97
CA LEU A 168 21.49 -1.34 -2.66
C LEU A 168 21.84 -0.04 -1.90
N PHE A 169 23.01 0.02 -1.27
CA PHE A 169 23.47 1.21 -0.55
C PHE A 169 24.43 2.07 -1.39
N GLU A 170 25.15 1.50 -2.35
CA GLU A 170 25.99 2.26 -3.29
C GLU A 170 25.18 3.17 -4.24
N ASP A 171 23.94 2.82 -4.57
CA ASP A 171 23.04 3.63 -5.41
C ASP A 171 22.44 4.87 -4.70
N SER A 172 22.78 5.11 -3.42
CA SER A 172 22.26 6.23 -2.62
C SER A 172 23.24 7.40 -2.41
N ASP A 173 24.41 7.39 -3.05
CA ASP A 173 25.29 8.55 -3.12
C ASP A 173 24.98 9.41 -4.38
N PRO A 174 24.57 10.68 -4.24
CA PRO A 174 24.57 11.60 -5.36
C PRO A 174 26.03 11.94 -5.68
N LEU A 175 26.52 11.51 -6.85
CA LEU A 175 27.79 11.99 -7.37
C LEU A 175 27.75 13.54 -7.58
N PRO A 176 28.89 14.22 -7.36
CA PRO A 176 29.01 15.68 -7.32
C PRO A 176 28.76 16.40 -8.65
#